data_AF-A0A9X5EGW8-F1
#
_entry.id   AF-A0A9X5EGW8-F1
#
_cell.length_a   1.000
_cell.length_b   1.000
_cell.length_c   1.000
_cell.angle_alpha   90.00
_cell.angle_beta   90.00
_cell.angle_gamma   90.00
#
_symmetry.space_group_name_H-M   'P 1'
#
loop_
_entity.id
_entity.type
_entity.pdbx_description
1 polymer ?
#
loop_
_entity_poly.entity_id
_entity_poly.type
_entity_poly.pdbx_seq_one_letter_code
_entity_poly.pdbx_strand_id
1 'polypeptide(L)' 'MNASLRIYLVTLACLAAFGCAVQKTQRDRDIEQCTYGAVVPDNIPQREREAYLQNETVPACLRAKGYTDEGDTP' A
#
# COMPACT_ATOMS: atom_id res chain seq x y z
N MET A 1 -42.93 11.03 8.10
CA MET A 1 -41.67 10.82 7.36
C MET A 1 -41.91 9.71 6.34
N ASN A 2 -41.98 10.06 5.06
CA ASN A 2 -42.39 9.17 3.98
C ASN A 2 -41.46 7.96 3.85
N ALA A 3 -42.02 6.76 3.63
CA ALA A 3 -41.26 5.51 3.50
C ALA A 3 -40.15 5.61 2.45
N SER A 4 -40.41 6.36 1.37
CA SER A 4 -39.43 6.64 0.31
C SER A 4 -38.18 7.36 0.84
N LEU A 5 -38.34 8.33 1.75
CA LEU A 5 -37.22 9.09 2.33
C LEU A 5 -36.29 8.18 3.16
N ARG A 6 -36.87 7.19 3.87
CA ARG A 6 -36.10 6.23 4.67
C ARG A 6 -35.27 5.31 3.78
N ILE A 7 -35.83 4.86 2.66
CA ILE A 7 -35.11 4.01 1.69
C ILE A 7 -33.92 4.77 1.09
N TYR A 8 -34.10 6.03 0.70
CA TYR A 8 -33.00 6.86 0.19
C TYR A 8 -31.88 7.05 1.21
N LEU A 9 -32.20 7.25 2.49
CA LEU A 9 -31.18 7.42 3.53
C LEU A 9 -30.38 6.13 3.77
N VAL A 10 -31.04 4.97 3.72
CA VAL A 10 -30.37 3.66 3.88
C VAL A 10 -29.46 3.36 2.70
N THR A 11 -29.88 3.63 1.46
CA THR A 11 -29.04 3.40 0.28
C THR A 11 -27.84 4.34 0.23
N LEU A 12 -28.00 5.62 0.62
CA LEU A 12 -26.90 6.58 0.71
C LEU A 12 -25.88 6.19 1.79
N ALA A 13 -26.35 5.70 2.95
CA ALA A 13 -25.48 5.21 4.02
C ALA A 13 -24.70 3.95 3.60
N CYS A 14 -25.32 3.03 2.85
CA CYS A 14 -24.61 1.88 2.31
C CYS A 14 -23.53 2.29 1.30
N LEU A 15 -23.83 3.22 0.38
CA LEU A 15 -22.84 3.70 -0.60
C LEU A 15 -21.66 4.43 0.06
N ALA A 16 -21.89 5.14 1.17
CA ALA A 16 -20.81 5.74 1.96
C ALA A 16 -19.93 4.70 2.66
N ALA A 17 -20.50 3.57 3.10
CA ALA A 17 -19.76 2.49 3.76
C ALA A 17 -18.90 1.66 2.79
N PHE A 18 -19.34 1.47 1.54
CA PHE A 18 -18.55 0.77 0.52
C PHE A 18 -17.64 1.70 -0.32
N GLY A 19 -17.77 3.01 -0.15
CA GLY A 19 -17.05 4.03 -0.92
C GLY A 19 -15.65 4.38 -0.41
N CYS A 20 -15.19 3.79 0.69
CA CYS A 20 -13.77 3.85 1.06
C CYS A 20 -12.99 2.83 0.23
N ALA A 21 -12.92 3.05 -1.09
CA ALA A 21 -11.90 2.40 -1.89
C ALA A 21 -10.55 2.78 -1.26
N VAL A 22 -9.85 1.80 -0.68
CA VAL A 22 -8.49 1.97 -0.15
C VAL A 22 -7.66 2.51 -1.29
N GLN A 23 -7.51 3.83 -1.32
CA GLN A 23 -6.83 4.53 -2.39
C GLN A 23 -5.35 4.31 -2.11
N LYS A 24 -4.80 3.22 -2.68
CA LYS A 24 -3.36 2.95 -2.61
C LYS A 24 -2.64 4.22 -3.02
N THR A 25 -1.78 4.71 -2.12
CA THR A 25 -0.99 5.89 -2.38
C THR A 25 -0.06 5.61 -3.58
N GLN A 26 0.50 6.66 -4.18
CA GLN A 26 1.54 6.44 -5.21
C GLN A 26 2.72 5.66 -4.63
N ARG A 27 3.06 5.91 -3.36
CA ARG A 27 4.10 5.20 -2.62
C ARG A 27 3.80 3.72 -2.48
N ASP A 28 2.57 3.32 -2.16
CA ASP A 28 2.20 1.89 -2.03
C ASP A 28 2.40 1.14 -3.35
N ARG A 29 2.04 1.76 -4.47
CA ARG A 29 2.27 1.19 -5.81
C ARG A 29 3.75 1.08 -6.13
N ASP A 30 4.54 2.06 -5.72
CA ASP A 30 5.98 2.04 -5.91
C ASP A 30 6.67 1.01 -5.01
N ILE A 31 6.20 0.79 -3.78
CA ILE A 31 6.65 -0.30 -2.91
C ILE A 31 6.41 -1.65 -3.58
N GLU A 32 5.21 -1.89 -4.11
CA GLU A 32 4.90 -3.12 -4.84
C GLU A 32 5.82 -3.29 -6.05
N GLN A 33 5.99 -2.24 -6.87
CA GLN A 33 6.87 -2.29 -8.04
C GLN A 33 8.33 -2.60 -7.65
N CYS A 34 8.84 -1.95 -6.60
CA CYS A 34 10.18 -2.18 -6.07
C CYS A 34 10.35 -3.60 -5.51
N THR A 35 9.29 -4.18 -4.94
CA THR A 35 9.29 -5.54 -4.38
C THR A 35 9.28 -6.60 -5.50
N TYR A 36 8.45 -6.42 -6.52
CA TYR A 36 8.38 -7.35 -7.66
C TYR A 36 9.62 -7.30 -8.56
N GLY A 37 10.25 -6.13 -8.69
CA GLY A 37 11.48 -5.95 -9.46
C GLY A 37 12.76 -6.29 -8.69
N ALA A 38 12.66 -6.62 -7.40
CA ALA A 38 13.82 -6.85 -6.56
C ALA A 38 14.53 -8.16 -6.90
N VAL A 39 15.83 -8.07 -7.12
CA VAL A 39 16.72 -9.23 -7.30
C VAL A 39 17.44 -9.48 -5.99
N VAL A 40 17.23 -10.66 -5.40
CA VAL A 40 17.95 -11.07 -4.19
C VAL A 40 19.18 -11.88 -4.58
N PRO A 41 20.40 -11.43 -4.22
CA PRO A 41 21.63 -12.16 -4.49
C PRO A 41 21.64 -13.58 -3.91
N ASP A 42 22.31 -14.52 -4.57
CA ASP A 42 22.35 -15.94 -4.18
C ASP A 42 23.13 -16.20 -2.87
N ASN A 43 23.95 -15.24 -2.43
CA ASN A 43 24.65 -15.32 -1.15
C ASN A 43 23.75 -14.99 0.05
N ILE A 44 22.52 -14.51 -0.16
CA ILE A 44 21.55 -14.28 0.91
C ILE A 44 20.76 -15.57 1.16
N PRO A 45 20.82 -16.13 2.38
CA PRO A 45 20.11 -17.37 2.69
C PRO A 45 18.60 -17.16 2.61
N GLN A 46 17.86 -18.19 2.20
CA GLN A 46 16.39 -18.13 1.97
C GLN A 46 15.63 -17.52 3.16
N ARG A 47 16.05 -17.84 4.39
CA ARG A 47 15.45 -17.32 5.63
C ARG A 47 15.61 -15.80 5.83
N GLU A 48 16.61 -15.19 5.21
CA GLU A 48 16.92 -13.75 5.32
C GLU A 48 16.47 -12.97 4.07
N ARG A 49 15.97 -13.64 3.03
CA ARG A 49 15.57 -12.98 1.78
C ARG A 49 14.46 -11.97 1.99
N GLU A 50 13.46 -12.30 2.80
CA GLU A 50 12.35 -11.39 3.08
C GLU A 50 12.84 -10.15 3.84
N ALA A 51 13.71 -10.35 4.84
CA ALA A 51 14.35 -9.26 5.58
C ALA A 51 15.22 -8.38 4.67
N TYR A 52 15.96 -8.99 3.73
CA TYR A 52 16.79 -8.27 2.77
C TYR A 52 15.95 -7.42 1.80
N LEU A 53 14.83 -7.97 1.32
CA LEU A 53 13.89 -7.25 0.47
C LEU A 53 13.30 -6.03 1.21
N GLN A 54 12.81 -6.23 2.43
CA GLN A 54 12.13 -5.19 3.21
C GLN A 54 13.09 -4.11 3.72
N ASN A 55 14.30 -4.48 4.15
CA ASN A 55 15.21 -3.55 4.84
C ASN A 55 16.25 -2.92 3.91
N GLU A 56 16.59 -3.56 2.79
CA GLU A 56 17.64 -3.05 1.89
C GLU A 56 17.10 -2.72 0.51
N THR A 57 16.48 -3.70 -0.17
CA THR A 57 16.18 -3.56 -1.60
C THR A 57 15.05 -2.58 -1.86
N VAL A 58 13.93 -2.71 -1.14
CA VAL A 58 12.77 -1.83 -1.29
C VAL A 58 13.12 -0.39 -0.88
N PRO A 59 13.76 -0.12 0.28
CA PRO A 59 14.18 1.23 0.65
C PRO A 59 15.19 1.85 -0.33
N ALA A 60 16.14 1.08 -0.86
CA ALA A 60 17.08 1.58 -1.86
C ALA A 60 16.35 1.99 -3.17
N CYS A 61 15.40 1.18 -3.63
CA CYS A 61 14.58 1.48 -4.79
C CYS A 61 13.71 2.73 -4.60
N LEU A 62 13.08 2.88 -3.42
CA LEU A 62 12.30 4.07 -3.09
C LEU A 62 13.17 5.33 -3.02
N ARG A 63 14.37 5.25 -2.43
CA ARG A 63 15.32 6.38 -2.41
C ARG A 63 15.74 6.78 -3.82
N ALA A 64 15.98 5.82 -4.71
CA ALA A 64 16.28 6.11 -6.13
C ALA A 64 15.11 6.78 -6.87
N LYS A 65 13.86 6.52 -6.45
CA LYS A 65 12.65 7.21 -6.92
C LYS A 65 12.45 8.60 -6.30
N GLY A 66 13.25 8.99 -5.31
CA GLY A 66 13.18 10.30 -4.66
C GLY A 66 12.36 10.33 -3.37
N TYR A 67 11.97 9.17 -2.82
CA TYR A 67 11.37 9.12 -1.49
C TYR A 67 12.45 9.28 -0.42
N THR A 68 12.21 10.16 0.55
CA THR A 68 13.05 10.28 1.74
C THR A 68 12.61 9.27 2.81
N ASP A 69 13.55 8.83 3.64
CA ASP A 69 13.29 7.88 4.73
C ASP A 69 12.37 8.47 5.84
N GLU A 70 12.01 9.75 5.75
CA GLU A 70 11.25 10.53 6.75
C GLU A 70 9.72 10.48 6.56
N GLY A 71 9.21 9.36 6.08
CA GLY A 71 7.82 9.31 5.61
C GLY A 71 6.89 8.30 6.24
N ASP A 72 7.30 7.47 7.21
CA ASP A 72 6.39 6.51 7.90
C ASP A 72 7.09 5.91 9.13
N THR A 73 7.28 6.70 10.18
CA THR A 73 7.25 6.14 11.55
C THR A 73 5.78 6.07 11.96
N PRO A 74 5.26 4.90 12.39
CA PRO A 74 3.88 4.76 12.85
C PRO A 74 3.57 5.62 14.09
#